data_AF-A0A1G0XGL0-F1
#
_entry.id   AF-A0A1G0XGL0-F1
#
_cell.length_a   1.000
_cell.length_b   1.000
_cell.length_c   1.000
_cell.angle_alpha   90.00
_cell.angle_beta   90.00
_cell.angle_gamma   90.00
#
_symmetry.space_group_name_H-M   'P 1'
#
loop_
_entity.id
_entity.type
_entity.pdbx_description
1 polymer ?
#
loop_
_entity_poly.entity_id
_entity_poly.type
_entity_poly.pdbx_seq_one_letter_code
_entity_poly.pdbx_strand_id
1 'polypeptide(L)'
;MNILYGDKNLKYPDTLQVESGSWIVQRPLVVSSHYDNELTQVLVPLNLETDYASVPLLFQNLFKKINEYSAVFLKHDVCYAGELFPRADCDEMLLEDLKAMGAGWIYRNTVYSAVRIGGRSVWRTHSPESKTKTRNLITQSKEILSAKGNRFGIWLDLSTGIYSNEWGMV
;
A
#
# COMPACT_ATOMS: atom_id res chain seq x y z
N MET A 1 14.75 -3.31 -4.57
CA MET A 1 14.90 -2.01 -3.89
C MET A 1 13.99 -2.04 -2.68
N ASN A 2 14.57 -2.13 -1.49
CA ASN A 2 13.81 -2.17 -0.23
C ASN A 2 13.43 -0.73 0.10
N ILE A 3 12.14 -0.43 0.24
CA ILE A 3 11.72 0.85 0.81
C ILE A 3 11.63 0.62 2.31
N LEU A 4 12.78 0.80 2.97
CA LEU A 4 12.82 1.04 4.40
C LEU A 4 12.44 2.50 4.59
N TYR A 5 11.54 2.78 5.53
CA TYR A 5 11.18 4.15 5.88
C TYR A 5 12.46 4.94 6.20
N GLY A 6 12.68 6.04 5.50
CA GLY A 6 13.85 6.92 5.70
C GLY A 6 14.59 7.33 4.43
N ASP A 7 14.40 6.66 3.29
CA ASP A 7 15.00 7.10 2.02
C ASP A 7 14.16 8.20 1.35
N LYS A 8 14.50 9.44 1.67
CA LYS A 8 13.86 10.66 1.14
C LYS A 8 14.07 10.85 -0.37
N ASN A 9 14.88 10.00 -1.02
CA ASN A 9 15.22 10.12 -2.44
C ASN A 9 14.34 9.29 -3.37
N LEU A 10 13.47 8.41 -2.85
CA LEU A 10 12.48 7.73 -3.69
C LEU A 10 11.23 8.60 -3.82
N LYS A 11 11.32 9.61 -4.67
CA LYS A 11 10.26 10.60 -4.82
C LYS A 11 9.00 10.06 -5.49
N TYR A 12 9.06 8.98 -6.28
CA TYR A 12 7.90 8.46 -7.00
C TYR A 12 8.06 6.95 -7.22
N PRO A 13 7.04 6.12 -6.92
CA PRO A 13 7.03 4.77 -7.45
C PRO A 13 6.98 4.83 -8.98
N ASP A 14 7.71 3.94 -9.66
CA ASP A 14 7.71 3.82 -11.12
C ASP A 14 6.29 3.44 -11.56
N THR A 15 5.42 4.42 -11.80
CA THR A 15 4.05 4.23 -12.27
C THR A 15 3.84 4.92 -13.59
N LEU A 16 3.13 4.26 -14.49
CA LEU A 16 2.73 4.80 -15.77
C LEU A 16 1.28 5.27 -15.68
N GLN A 17 1.00 6.51 -16.06
CA GLN A 17 -0.39 6.96 -16.21
C GLN A 17 -0.99 6.28 -17.44
N VAL A 18 -2.12 5.60 -17.26
CA VAL A 18 -2.78 4.88 -18.36
C VAL A 18 -4.01 5.63 -18.87
N GLU A 19 -4.74 6.29 -17.98
CA GLU A 19 -5.92 7.10 -18.29
C GLU A 19 -6.01 8.32 -17.36
N SER A 20 -6.99 9.19 -17.56
CA SER A 20 -7.19 10.36 -16.70
C SER A 20 -7.55 9.93 -15.27
N GLY A 21 -6.56 9.91 -14.37
CA GLY A 21 -6.74 9.57 -12.97
C GLY A 21 -6.50 8.11 -12.59
N SER A 22 -5.94 7.28 -13.48
CA SER A 22 -5.50 5.91 -13.17
C SER A 22 -4.04 5.69 -13.58
N TRP A 23 -3.31 4.96 -12.73
CA TRP A 23 -1.90 4.63 -12.90
C TRP A 23 -1.68 3.13 -12.75
N ILE A 24 -0.67 2.61 -13.46
CA ILE A 24 -0.23 1.23 -13.34
C ILE A 24 1.21 1.17 -12.81
N VAL A 25 1.41 0.40 -11.74
CA VAL A 25 2.73 0.12 -11.16
C VAL A 25 3.59 -0.66 -12.14
N GLN A 26 4.72 -0.08 -12.55
CA GLN A 26 5.66 -0.64 -13.52
C GLN A 26 6.77 -1.48 -12.87
N ARG A 27 6.92 -1.40 -11.54
CA ARG A 27 7.92 -2.17 -10.80
C ARG A 27 7.40 -2.56 -9.42
N PRO A 28 7.54 -3.83 -9.01
CA PRO A 28 7.16 -4.23 -7.67
C PRO A 28 8.03 -3.52 -6.63
N LEU A 29 7.40 -3.05 -5.55
CA LEU A 29 8.07 -2.42 -4.41
C LEU A 29 7.56 -3.03 -3.10
N VAL A 30 8.45 -3.15 -2.11
CA VAL A 30 8.08 -3.55 -0.76
C VAL A 30 8.06 -2.30 0.10
N VAL A 31 6.90 -2.00 0.69
CA VAL A 31 6.70 -0.89 1.62
C VAL A 31 6.69 -1.46 3.04
N SER A 32 7.65 -1.05 3.88
CA SER A 32 7.83 -1.60 5.23
C SER A 32 7.60 -0.54 6.29
N SER A 33 6.59 -0.66 7.15
CA SER A 33 6.35 0.28 8.26
C SER A 33 6.12 -0.46 9.57
N HIS A 34 5.99 0.26 10.68
CA HIS A 34 5.54 -0.33 11.94
C HIS A 34 4.05 -0.06 12.11
N TYR A 35 3.29 -1.11 12.46
CA TYR A 35 1.89 -1.03 12.85
C TYR A 35 1.71 -1.86 14.12
N ASP A 36 1.06 -1.29 15.15
CA ASP A 36 0.93 -1.90 16.48
C ASP A 36 2.28 -2.39 17.07
N ASN A 37 3.35 -1.61 16.86
CA ASN A 37 4.74 -1.94 17.25
C ASN A 37 5.37 -3.14 16.52
N GLU A 38 4.69 -3.73 15.54
CA GLU A 38 5.24 -4.81 14.72
C GLU A 38 5.66 -4.31 13.34
N LEU A 39 6.78 -4.83 12.83
CA LEU A 39 7.22 -4.55 11.46
C LEU A 39 6.23 -5.18 10.47
N THR A 40 5.47 -4.34 9.79
CA THR A 40 4.57 -4.74 8.72
C THR A 40 5.15 -4.36 7.37
N GLN A 41 5.32 -5.33 6.48
CA GLN A 41 5.72 -5.05 5.11
C GLN A 41 4.68 -5.55 4.12
N VAL A 42 4.51 -4.79 3.05
CA VAL A 42 3.49 -5.06 2.03
C VAL A 42 4.16 -4.97 0.67
N LEU A 43 4.01 -6.03 -0.12
CA LEU A 43 4.43 -6.04 -1.51
C LEU A 43 3.38 -5.34 -2.36
N VAL A 44 3.73 -4.19 -2.92
CA VAL A 44 2.98 -3.57 -4.01
C VAL A 44 3.35 -4.27 -5.30
N PRO A 45 2.39 -4.94 -5.97
CA PRO A 45 2.72 -5.75 -7.13
C PRO A 45 2.90 -4.93 -8.39
N LEU A 46 3.65 -5.49 -9.33
CA LEU A 46 3.63 -5.09 -10.73
C LEU A 46 2.21 -5.16 -11.28
N ASN A 47 1.86 -4.24 -12.18
CA ASN A 47 0.55 -4.15 -12.83
C ASN A 47 -0.62 -3.87 -11.88
N LEU A 48 -0.35 -3.43 -10.64
CA LEU A 48 -1.40 -2.87 -9.80
C LEU A 48 -1.94 -1.60 -10.46
N GLU A 49 -3.25 -1.57 -10.67
CA GLU A 49 -3.97 -0.35 -11.01
C GLU A 49 -4.28 0.40 -9.71
N THR A 50 -3.90 1.68 -9.67
CA THR A 50 -4.03 2.56 -8.50
C THR A 50 -4.48 3.93 -8.96
N ASP A 51 -5.30 4.59 -8.16
CA ASP A 51 -5.64 6.01 -8.30
C ASP A 51 -4.93 6.90 -7.26
N TYR A 52 -3.96 6.32 -6.53
CA TYR A 52 -3.21 6.89 -5.42
C TYR A 52 -4.10 7.40 -4.28
N ALA A 53 -4.79 6.45 -3.68
CA ALA A 53 -5.92 6.63 -2.78
C ALA A 53 -7.14 7.25 -3.48
N SER A 54 -8.23 6.49 -3.52
CA SER A 54 -9.59 6.93 -3.86
C SER A 54 -10.13 7.92 -2.83
N VAL A 55 -9.46 9.05 -2.69
CA VAL A 55 -9.88 10.19 -1.88
C VAL A 55 -11.14 10.76 -2.55
N PRO A 56 -12.28 10.89 -1.85
CA PRO A 56 -13.49 11.47 -2.41
C PRO A 56 -13.19 12.81 -3.09
N LEU A 57 -13.83 13.09 -4.24
CA LEU A 57 -13.58 14.27 -5.10
C LEU A 57 -13.46 15.59 -4.32
N LEU A 58 -14.22 15.75 -3.24
CA LEU A 58 -14.19 16.89 -2.32
C LEU A 58 -12.80 17.19 -1.72
N PHE A 59 -11.96 16.16 -1.56
CA PHE A 59 -10.63 16.27 -0.97
C PHE A 59 -9.51 16.17 -2.02
N GLN A 60 -9.82 15.85 -3.29
CA GLN A 60 -8.83 15.78 -4.37
C GLN A 60 -8.24 17.16 -4.72
N ASN A 61 -8.98 18.24 -4.51
CA ASN A 61 -8.49 19.60 -4.72
C ASN A 61 -7.47 20.06 -3.66
N LEU A 62 -7.41 19.38 -2.51
CA LEU A 62 -6.52 19.77 -1.41
C LEU A 62 -5.15 19.09 -1.51
N PHE A 63 -5.02 18.04 -2.31
CA PHE A 63 -3.84 17.18 -2.34
C PHE A 63 -3.41 16.85 -3.78
N LYS A 64 -2.12 17.00 -4.08
CA LYS A 64 -1.55 16.43 -5.30
C LYS A 64 -1.64 14.90 -5.20
N LYS A 65 -2.27 14.26 -6.19
CA LYS A 65 -2.46 12.79 -6.24
C LYS A 65 -1.16 12.02 -6.09
N ILE A 66 -0.10 12.48 -6.77
CA ILE A 66 1.25 11.95 -6.61
C ILE A 66 2.06 12.96 -5.79
N ASN A 67 2.60 12.50 -4.67
CA ASN A 67 3.36 13.32 -3.72
C ASN A 67 4.38 12.44 -2.97
N GLU A 68 5.09 13.01 -2.00
CA GLU A 68 6.10 12.32 -1.20
C GLU A 68 5.55 11.09 -0.43
N TYR A 69 4.23 10.97 -0.24
CA TYR A 69 3.57 9.85 0.45
C TYR A 69 3.01 8.78 -0.51
N SER A 70 3.30 8.86 -1.82
CA SER A 70 2.77 7.94 -2.83
C SER A 70 2.98 6.45 -2.52
N ALA A 71 4.12 6.07 -1.92
CA ALA A 71 4.37 4.68 -1.53
C ALA A 71 3.40 4.17 -0.44
N VAL A 72 2.99 5.06 0.46
CA VAL A 72 2.04 4.77 1.54
C VAL A 72 0.63 4.62 0.99
N PHE A 73 0.24 5.44 0.02
CA PHE A 73 -1.03 5.26 -0.69
C PHE A 73 -1.08 3.95 -1.47
N LEU A 74 0.00 3.58 -2.17
CA LEU A 74 0.07 2.29 -2.85
C LEU A 74 -0.06 1.11 -1.89
N LYS A 75 0.58 1.18 -0.71
CA LYS A 75 0.42 0.16 0.32
C LYS A 75 -1.04 0.05 0.76
N HIS A 76 -1.71 1.18 1.03
CA HIS A 76 -3.13 1.19 1.39
C HIS A 76 -3.98 0.57 0.28
N ASP A 77 -3.82 0.99 -0.97
CA ASP A 77 -4.59 0.48 -2.11
C ASP A 77 -4.47 -1.05 -2.27
N VAL A 78 -3.27 -1.61 -2.08
CA VAL A 78 -3.03 -3.07 -2.15
C VAL A 78 -3.69 -3.80 -0.99
N CYS A 79 -3.45 -3.35 0.24
CA CYS A 79 -4.07 -3.93 1.43
C CYS A 79 -5.60 -3.90 1.34
N TYR A 80 -6.12 -2.80 0.79
CA TYR A 80 -7.53 -2.54 0.66
C TYR A 80 -8.18 -3.39 -0.44
N ALA A 81 -7.65 -3.35 -1.66
CA ALA A 81 -8.18 -4.10 -2.81
C ALA A 81 -8.02 -5.61 -2.66
N GLY A 82 -6.95 -6.06 -2.00
CA GLY A 82 -6.70 -7.48 -1.71
C GLY A 82 -7.42 -7.99 -0.46
N GLU A 83 -8.04 -7.08 0.32
CA GLU A 83 -8.54 -7.34 1.67
C GLU A 83 -7.56 -8.20 2.48
N LEU A 84 -6.30 -7.74 2.54
CA LEU A 84 -5.23 -8.44 3.27
C LEU A 84 -5.39 -8.25 4.78
N PHE A 85 -5.95 -7.10 5.17
CA PHE A 85 -6.29 -6.75 6.53
C PHE A 85 -7.76 -6.30 6.61
N PRO A 86 -8.37 -6.30 7.80
CA PRO A 86 -9.60 -5.57 8.04
C PRO A 86 -9.49 -4.12 7.56
N ARG A 87 -10.55 -3.60 6.98
CA ARG A 87 -10.59 -2.23 6.47
C ARG A 87 -10.19 -1.17 7.50
N ALA A 88 -10.55 -1.36 8.76
CA ALA A 88 -10.17 -0.44 9.83
C ALA A 88 -8.65 -0.39 9.99
N ASP A 89 -8.01 -1.55 10.01
CA ASP A 89 -6.57 -1.69 10.13
C ASP A 89 -5.87 -1.09 8.90
N CYS A 90 -6.38 -1.31 7.67
CA CYS A 90 -5.86 -0.64 6.48
C CYS A 90 -5.86 0.89 6.65
N ASP A 91 -6.99 1.45 7.10
CA ASP A 91 -7.16 2.91 7.28
C ASP A 91 -6.25 3.45 8.40
N GLU A 92 -6.06 2.68 9.49
CA GLU A 92 -5.21 3.06 10.63
C GLU A 92 -3.71 2.98 10.28
N MET A 93 -3.30 1.91 9.60
CA MET A 93 -1.96 1.78 9.03
C MET A 93 -1.61 2.97 8.13
N LEU A 94 -2.55 3.43 7.29
CA LEU A 94 -2.34 4.62 6.46
C LEU A 94 -2.04 5.88 7.30
N LEU A 95 -2.78 6.08 8.40
CA LEU A 95 -2.57 7.21 9.30
C LEU A 95 -1.21 7.14 10.01
N GLU A 96 -0.82 5.96 10.49
CA GLU A 96 0.48 5.73 11.15
C GLU A 96 1.65 5.90 10.19
N ASP A 97 1.53 5.36 8.98
CA ASP A 97 2.49 5.47 7.91
C ASP A 97 2.73 6.94 7.52
N LEU A 98 1.65 7.70 7.31
CA LEU A 98 1.73 9.14 7.05
C LEU A 98 2.39 9.90 8.20
N LYS A 99 2.05 9.56 9.45
CA LYS A 99 2.70 10.13 10.65
C LYS A 99 4.20 9.82 10.66
N ALA A 100 4.61 8.59 10.35
CA ALA A 100 6.00 8.17 10.32
C ALA A 100 6.80 8.84 9.20
N MET A 101 6.15 9.15 8.06
CA MET A 101 6.73 9.95 6.99
C MET A 101 6.81 11.46 7.28
N GLY A 102 6.30 11.90 8.44
CA GLY A 102 6.33 13.30 8.84
C GLY A 102 5.18 14.15 8.30
N ALA A 103 4.11 13.53 7.79
CA ALA A 103 2.94 14.27 7.35
C ALA A 103 2.33 15.07 8.51
N GLY A 104 2.03 16.34 8.24
CA GLY A 104 1.42 17.25 9.20
C GLY A 104 0.10 16.72 9.75
N TRP A 105 -0.22 17.08 10.99
CA TRP A 105 -1.40 16.57 11.69
C TRP A 105 -2.70 16.78 10.91
N ILE A 106 -2.88 17.96 10.29
CA ILE A 106 -4.08 18.26 9.48
C ILE A 106 -4.16 17.33 8.28
N TYR A 107 -3.07 17.23 7.50
CA TYR A 107 -3.02 16.40 6.28
C TYR A 107 -3.43 14.95 6.57
N ARG A 108 -2.74 14.30 7.50
CA ARG A 108 -2.96 12.86 7.77
C ARG A 108 -4.35 12.57 8.34
N ASN A 109 -4.89 13.46 9.17
CA ASN A 109 -6.23 13.30 9.72
C ASN A 109 -7.32 13.57 8.67
N THR A 110 -7.09 14.49 7.73
CA THR A 110 -8.01 14.71 6.59
C THR A 110 -8.05 13.47 5.70
N VAL A 111 -6.88 12.92 5.34
CA VAL A 111 -6.78 11.69 4.55
C VAL A 111 -7.46 10.52 5.27
N TYR A 112 -7.13 10.30 6.55
CA TYR A 112 -7.76 9.26 7.36
C TYR A 112 -9.28 9.41 7.40
N SER A 113 -9.79 10.60 7.70
CA SER A 113 -11.24 10.87 7.73
C SER A 113 -11.89 10.58 6.38
N ALA A 114 -11.23 10.96 5.28
CA ALA A 114 -11.71 10.74 3.93
C ALA A 114 -11.85 9.24 3.61
N VAL A 115 -10.86 8.41 3.92
CA VAL A 115 -10.94 6.95 3.67
C VAL A 115 -11.95 6.27 4.59
N ARG A 116 -12.10 6.74 5.84
CA ARG A 116 -13.11 6.23 6.79
C ARG A 116 -14.53 6.46 6.30
N ILE A 117 -14.82 7.66 5.79
CA ILE A 117 -16.15 8.03 5.29
C ILE A 117 -16.41 7.43 3.91
N GLY A 118 -15.51 7.66 2.95
CA GLY A 118 -15.71 7.32 1.55
C GLY A 118 -15.51 5.84 1.22
N GLY A 119 -14.61 5.17 1.93
CA GLY A 119 -14.28 3.79 1.60
C GLY A 119 -15.44 2.81 1.83
N ARG A 120 -16.39 3.08 2.74
CA ARG A 120 -17.34 2.03 3.20
C ARG A 120 -18.18 1.49 2.05
N SER A 121 -18.58 2.39 1.15
CA SER A 121 -19.32 2.03 -0.07
C SER A 121 -18.48 1.16 -0.99
N VAL A 122 -17.23 1.54 -1.24
CA VAL A 122 -16.29 0.79 -2.11
C VAL A 122 -15.98 -0.60 -1.54
N TRP A 123 -15.69 -0.68 -0.24
CA TRP A 123 -15.37 -1.96 0.43
C TRP A 123 -16.50 -2.98 0.29
N ARG A 124 -17.76 -2.53 0.42
CA ARG A 124 -18.93 -3.43 0.32
C ARG A 124 -19.20 -3.92 -1.10
N THR A 125 -18.60 -3.28 -2.10
CA THR A 125 -18.75 -3.65 -3.51
C THR A 125 -17.62 -4.55 -4.02
N HIS A 126 -16.61 -4.87 -3.20
CA HIS A 126 -15.56 -5.79 -3.60
C HIS A 126 -16.13 -7.19 -3.91
N SER A 127 -15.92 -7.63 -5.15
CA SER A 127 -16.26 -8.99 -5.56
C SER A 127 -15.14 -9.95 -5.15
N PRO A 128 -15.41 -11.26 -4.99
CA PRO A 128 -14.35 -12.25 -4.82
C PRO A 128 -13.32 -12.22 -5.96
N GLU A 129 -13.75 -11.88 -7.17
CA GLU A 129 -12.91 -11.72 -8.35
C GLU A 129 -11.91 -10.56 -8.20
N SER A 130 -12.36 -9.39 -7.74
CA SER A 130 -11.47 -8.23 -7.57
C SER A 130 -10.39 -8.48 -6.52
N LYS A 131 -10.76 -9.15 -5.41
CA LYS A 131 -9.81 -9.57 -4.36
C LYS A 131 -8.78 -10.55 -4.89
N THR A 132 -9.26 -11.56 -5.62
CA THR A 132 -8.42 -12.61 -6.20
C THR A 132 -7.46 -12.04 -7.25
N LYS A 133 -7.92 -11.09 -8.08
CA LYS A 133 -7.08 -10.36 -9.04
C LYS A 133 -5.88 -9.73 -8.33
N THR A 134 -6.11 -8.96 -7.27
CA THR A 134 -5.03 -8.31 -6.51
C THR A 134 -4.07 -9.32 -5.88
N ARG A 135 -4.60 -10.39 -5.26
CA ARG A 135 -3.77 -11.45 -4.67
C ARG A 135 -2.92 -12.19 -5.70
N ASN A 136 -3.45 -12.41 -6.90
CA ASN A 136 -2.70 -13.03 -8.00
C ASN A 136 -1.55 -12.13 -8.48
N LEU A 137 -1.76 -10.81 -8.58
CA LEU A 137 -0.71 -9.86 -8.92
C LEU A 137 0.43 -9.87 -7.88
N ILE A 138 0.07 -9.97 -6.59
CA ILE A 138 1.02 -10.14 -5.49
C ILE A 138 1.85 -11.42 -5.69
N THR A 139 1.21 -12.56 -5.97
CA THR A 139 1.90 -13.84 -6.21
C THR A 139 2.85 -13.77 -7.41
N GLN A 140 2.39 -13.27 -8.56
CA GLN A 140 3.24 -13.12 -9.77
C GLN A 140 4.44 -12.20 -9.50
N SER A 141 4.23 -11.11 -8.77
CA SER A 141 5.31 -10.18 -8.42
C SER A 141 6.35 -10.82 -7.52
N LYS A 142 5.95 -11.72 -6.60
CA LYS A 142 6.89 -12.49 -5.76
C LYS A 142 7.76 -13.42 -6.60
N GLU A 143 7.16 -14.13 -7.54
CA GLU A 143 7.89 -15.02 -8.46
C GLU A 143 8.94 -14.26 -9.25
N ILE A 144 8.59 -13.07 -9.78
CA ILE A 144 9.52 -12.18 -10.48
C ILE A 144 10.68 -11.73 -9.58
N LEU A 145 10.40 -11.38 -8.32
CA LEU A 145 11.44 -10.97 -7.37
C LEU A 145 12.37 -12.13 -6.99
N SER A 146 11.80 -13.32 -6.77
CA SER A 146 12.55 -14.54 -6.45
C SER A 146 13.46 -14.99 -7.61
N ALA A 147 12.93 -15.03 -8.84
CA ALA A 147 13.66 -15.43 -10.04
C ALA A 147 14.86 -14.52 -10.36
N LYS A 148 14.82 -13.25 -9.93
CA LYS A 148 15.93 -12.29 -10.12
C LYS A 148 17.08 -12.46 -9.11
N GLY A 149 17.09 -13.52 -8.31
CA GLY A 149 18.14 -13.78 -7.31
C GLY A 149 18.13 -12.81 -6.13
N ASN A 150 17.13 -11.93 -6.06
CA ASN A 150 16.87 -11.10 -4.91
C ASN A 150 16.26 -11.99 -3.83
N ARG A 151 17.12 -12.59 -3.01
CA ARG A 151 16.70 -13.22 -1.75
C ARG A 151 16.26 -12.09 -0.82
N PHE A 152 15.04 -11.61 -0.97
CA PHE A 152 14.37 -10.87 0.10
C PHE A 152 14.27 -11.87 1.24
N GLY A 153 15.17 -11.73 2.23
CA GLY A 153 15.30 -12.67 3.34
C GLY A 153 14.15 -12.53 4.30
N ILE A 154 12.95 -12.92 3.90
CA ILE A 154 11.75 -12.77 4.72
C ILE A 154 10.73 -13.84 4.30
N TRP A 155 10.49 -14.80 5.20
CA TRP A 155 9.50 -15.85 5.01
C TRP A 155 8.12 -15.23 4.95
N LEU A 156 7.38 -15.55 3.89
CA LEU A 156 6.11 -14.98 3.59
C LEU A 156 5.03 -16.02 3.82
N ASP A 157 4.07 -15.74 4.69
CA ASP A 157 2.85 -16.55 4.79
C ASP A 157 1.95 -16.25 3.58
N LEU A 158 1.82 -17.27 2.73
CA LEU A 158 1.06 -17.24 1.49
C LEU A 158 -0.45 -17.17 1.72
N SER A 159 -0.94 -17.41 2.94
CA SER A 159 -2.37 -17.37 3.27
C SER A 159 -2.86 -15.98 3.67
N THR A 160 -1.98 -15.12 4.20
CA THR A 160 -2.34 -13.82 4.79
C THR A 160 -1.73 -12.63 4.05
N GLY A 161 -0.54 -12.77 3.44
CA GLY A 161 0.18 -11.63 2.88
C GLY A 161 0.71 -10.66 3.94
N ILE A 162 0.77 -11.10 5.20
CA ILE A 162 1.23 -10.36 6.38
C ILE A 162 2.54 -11.01 6.87
N TYR A 163 3.43 -10.22 7.46
CA TYR A 163 4.58 -10.73 8.21
C TYR A 163 4.17 -10.93 9.67
N SER A 164 4.38 -12.12 10.22
CA SER A 164 4.50 -12.32 11.67
C SER A 164 5.94 -12.68 12.00
N ASN A 165 6.42 -12.12 13.10
CA ASN A 165 7.79 -12.25 13.61
C ASN A 165 8.00 -13.57 14.36
N GLU A 166 8.00 -14.71 13.68
CA GLU A 166 8.51 -15.94 14.30
C GLU A 166 10.05 -16.04 14.22
N TRP A 167 10.78 -15.04 14.72
CA TRP A 167 12.16 -15.19 15.21
C TRP A 167 12.43 -14.12 16.26
N GLY A 168 12.41 -14.53 17.53
CA GLY A 168 12.96 -13.71 18.61
C GLY A 168 14.45 -13.48 18.39
N MET A 169 14.89 -12.23 18.53
CA MET A 169 15.94 -11.78 19.45
C MET A 169 16.20 -10.28 19.23
N VAL A 170 16.56 -9.66 20.35
CA VAL A 170 17.04 -8.28 20.59
C VAL A 170 17.85 -7.65 19.46
#